data_AF-A0A8J7CG76-F1
#
_entry.id   AF-A0A8J7CG76-F1
#
_cell.length_a   1.000
_cell.length_b   1.000
_cell.length_c   1.000
_cell.angle_alpha   90.00
_cell.angle_beta   90.00
_cell.angle_gamma   90.00
#
_symmetry.space_group_name_H-M   'P 1'
#
loop_
_entity.id
_entity.type
_entity.pdbx_description
1 polymer ?
#
loop_
_entity_poly.entity_id
_entity_poly.type
_entity_poly.pdbx_seq_one_letter_code
_entity_poly.pdbx_strand_id
1 'polypeptide(L)'
;LIAAAFYLYLGARDATSSFDAVTTVASTLRESDVDARTLDRRTAREIISAMEVLQADPETISDHLAELKTFAATAASWAEAAATPSAELHVAVAIRRAAGELRGYALAPSDVRLMRTRRLLAAARSTLDGVGGDSVSGEGPGLAVDAVRNRIDNLQQSHQERIQEVDEDLRD
;
A
#
# COMPACT_ATOMS: atom_id res chain seq x y z
N LEU A 1 -26.19 -8.76 -2.64
CA LEU A 1 -25.47 -9.99 -2.21
C LEU A 1 -24.41 -9.64 -1.16
N ILE A 2 -24.82 -9.23 0.05
CA ILE A 2 -23.89 -8.83 1.14
C ILE A 2 -24.09 -9.70 2.40
N ALA A 3 -25.12 -10.55 2.45
CA ALA A 3 -25.47 -11.33 3.63
C ALA A 3 -24.78 -12.70 3.76
N ALA A 4 -24.03 -13.17 2.75
CA ALA A 4 -23.41 -14.50 2.78
C ALA A 4 -22.08 -14.55 3.56
N ALA A 5 -21.48 -13.41 3.89
CA ALA A 5 -20.18 -13.34 4.55
C ALA A 5 -20.22 -13.66 6.06
N PHE A 6 -21.41 -13.72 6.68
CA PHE A 6 -21.56 -13.85 8.13
C PHE A 6 -21.52 -15.29 8.65
N TYR A 7 -21.66 -16.31 7.79
CA TYR A 7 -21.83 -17.71 8.23
C TYR A 7 -20.57 -18.59 8.19
N LEU A 8 -19.43 -18.11 7.69
CA LEU A 8 -18.15 -18.84 7.74
C LEU A 8 -17.44 -18.75 9.11
N TYR A 9 -18.19 -18.41 10.15
CA TYR A 9 -17.75 -18.33 11.54
C TYR A 9 -17.95 -19.65 12.32
N LEU A 10 -18.59 -20.67 11.72
CA LEU A 10 -18.79 -21.95 12.40
C LEU A 10 -17.69 -22.96 12.07
N GLY A 11 -16.67 -23.00 12.95
CA GLY A 11 -16.26 -24.29 13.51
C GLY A 11 -14.85 -24.79 13.22
N ALA A 12 -13.82 -24.03 13.63
CA ALA A 12 -12.58 -24.50 14.28
C ALA A 12 -11.76 -25.69 13.71
N ARG A 13 -12.04 -26.18 12.50
CA ARG A 13 -11.31 -27.29 11.85
C ARG A 13 -10.67 -26.90 10.53
N ASP A 14 -10.82 -25.64 10.11
CA ASP A 14 -10.68 -25.23 8.71
C ASP A 14 -9.89 -23.92 8.53
N ALA A 15 -8.84 -23.72 9.33
CA ALA A 15 -7.95 -22.57 9.20
C ALA A 15 -7.27 -22.54 7.82
N THR A 16 -6.93 -23.70 7.26
CA THR A 16 -6.28 -23.82 5.95
C THR A 16 -7.25 -23.54 4.79
N SER A 17 -8.50 -24.01 4.82
CA SER A 17 -9.47 -23.71 3.74
C SER A 17 -9.91 -22.23 3.75
N SER A 18 -10.03 -21.64 4.95
CA SER A 18 -10.30 -20.21 5.11
C SER A 18 -9.14 -19.35 4.62
N PHE A 19 -7.89 -19.78 4.86
CA PHE A 19 -6.67 -19.15 4.36
C PHE A 19 -6.55 -19.25 2.84
N ASP A 20 -6.86 -20.41 2.27
CA ASP A 20 -6.81 -20.64 0.82
C ASP A 20 -7.90 -19.83 0.10
N ALA A 21 -9.10 -19.73 0.69
CA ALA A 21 -10.17 -18.85 0.21
C ALA A 21 -9.78 -17.37 0.29
N VAL A 22 -9.16 -16.94 1.39
CA VAL A 22 -8.65 -15.58 1.59
C VAL A 22 -7.55 -15.24 0.57
N THR A 23 -6.59 -16.15 0.39
CA THR A 23 -5.49 -15.99 -0.57
C THR A 23 -6.02 -15.94 -1.99
N THR A 24 -7.00 -16.81 -2.32
CA THR A 24 -7.71 -16.81 -3.59
C THR A 24 -8.40 -15.46 -3.83
N VAL A 25 -9.21 -14.98 -2.88
CA VAL A 25 -9.90 -13.68 -3.01
C VAL A 25 -8.89 -12.53 -3.18
N ALA A 26 -7.84 -12.48 -2.37
CA ALA A 26 -6.82 -11.44 -2.50
C ALA A 26 -6.04 -11.51 -3.81
N SER A 27 -5.81 -12.70 -4.37
CA SER A 27 -5.19 -12.86 -5.69
C SER A 27 -6.09 -12.38 -6.84
N THR A 28 -7.43 -12.45 -6.67
CA THR A 28 -8.41 -11.94 -7.65
C THR A 28 -8.64 -10.44 -7.59
N LEU A 29 -8.31 -9.80 -6.47
CA LEU A 29 -8.43 -8.36 -6.27
C LEU A 29 -7.26 -7.62 -6.95
N ARG A 30 -7.09 -7.79 -8.26
CA ARG A 30 -6.06 -7.09 -9.04
C ARG A 30 -6.54 -5.76 -9.57
N GLU A 31 -5.61 -4.80 -9.60
CA GLU A 31 -5.88 -3.52 -10.21
C GLU A 31 -5.76 -3.69 -11.72
N SER A 32 -6.86 -3.46 -12.42
CA SER A 32 -6.85 -3.44 -13.88
C SER A 32 -6.01 -2.26 -14.37
N ASP A 33 -5.20 -2.47 -15.42
CA ASP A 33 -4.44 -1.43 -16.14
C ASP A 33 -3.09 -0.98 -15.49
N VAL A 34 -2.49 -1.82 -14.65
CA VAL A 34 -1.14 -1.59 -14.10
C VAL A 34 -0.14 -2.61 -14.64
N ASP A 35 0.94 -2.15 -15.27
CA ASP A 35 2.05 -3.01 -15.68
C ASP A 35 2.84 -3.51 -14.46
N ALA A 36 2.74 -4.80 -14.17
CA ALA A 36 3.40 -5.43 -13.04
C ALA A 36 4.94 -5.36 -13.14
N ARG A 37 5.59 -4.91 -12.07
CA ARG A 37 7.07 -4.88 -11.94
C ARG A 37 7.49 -5.38 -10.57
N THR A 38 8.54 -6.20 -10.49
CA THR A 38 9.05 -6.66 -9.18
C THR A 38 9.64 -5.49 -8.38
N LEU A 39 9.48 -5.52 -7.05
CA LEU A 39 10.00 -4.51 -6.15
C LEU A 39 11.54 -4.43 -6.22
N ASP A 40 12.07 -3.25 -6.56
CA ASP A 40 13.50 -2.94 -6.43
C ASP A 40 13.76 -2.29 -5.07
N ARG A 41 14.53 -2.99 -4.21
CA ARG A 41 14.80 -2.53 -2.84
C ARG A 41 15.57 -1.22 -2.80
N ARG A 42 16.48 -0.97 -3.75
CA ARG A 42 17.23 0.29 -3.80
C ARG A 42 16.28 1.44 -4.11
N THR A 43 15.52 1.32 -5.19
CA THR A 43 14.50 2.31 -5.57
C THR A 43 13.48 2.53 -4.45
N ALA A 44 13.02 1.46 -3.77
CA ALA A 44 12.10 1.60 -2.63
C ALA A 44 12.70 2.43 -1.48
N ARG A 45 13.99 2.25 -1.16
CA ARG A 45 14.67 3.07 -0.14
C ARG A 45 14.82 4.53 -0.58
N GLU A 46 15.12 4.76 -1.85
CA GLU A 46 15.23 6.11 -2.42
C GLU A 46 13.88 6.83 -2.33
N ILE A 47 12.79 6.18 -2.75
CA ILE A 47 11.43 6.71 -2.66
C ILE A 47 11.01 7.01 -1.21
N ILE A 48 11.27 6.09 -0.27
CA ILE A 48 10.99 6.33 1.16
C ILE A 48 11.75 7.56 1.66
N SER A 49 13.04 7.65 1.35
CA SER A 49 13.89 8.76 1.80
C SER A 49 13.44 10.10 1.20
N ALA A 50 13.07 10.12 -0.08
CA ALA A 50 12.53 11.31 -0.75
C ALA A 50 11.24 11.82 -0.07
N MET A 51 10.30 10.91 0.22
CA MET A 51 9.05 11.29 0.92
C MET A 51 9.28 11.75 2.36
N GLU A 52 10.31 11.26 3.05
CA GLU A 52 10.68 11.77 4.39
C GLU A 52 11.25 13.18 4.33
N VAL A 53 12.03 13.51 3.29
CA VAL A 53 12.51 14.88 3.05
C VAL A 53 11.32 15.82 2.82
N LEU A 54 10.39 15.44 1.94
CA LEU A 54 9.17 16.23 1.67
C LEU A 54 8.30 16.41 2.93
N GLN A 55 8.27 15.40 3.80
CA GLN A 55 7.56 15.48 5.07
C GLN A 55 8.27 16.36 6.11
N ALA A 56 9.59 16.44 6.07
CA ALA A 56 10.37 17.32 6.93
C ALA A 56 10.21 18.79 6.54
N ASP A 57 9.89 19.05 5.28
CA ASP A 57 9.61 20.38 4.74
C ASP A 57 8.25 20.44 4.01
N PRO A 58 7.13 20.45 4.75
CA PRO A 58 5.79 20.30 4.16
C PRO A 58 5.38 21.42 3.21
N GLU A 59 6.05 22.57 3.26
CA GLU A 59 5.74 23.74 2.42
C GLU A 59 6.08 23.49 0.95
N THR A 60 7.00 22.56 0.67
CA THR A 60 7.43 22.23 -0.70
C THR A 60 6.59 21.12 -1.34
N ILE A 61 5.73 20.43 -0.60
CA ILE A 61 4.98 19.26 -1.09
C ILE A 61 4.16 19.56 -2.35
N SER A 62 3.59 20.76 -2.49
CA SER A 62 2.83 21.17 -3.68
C SER A 62 3.66 21.19 -4.96
N ASP A 63 4.96 21.48 -4.86
CA ASP A 63 5.87 21.54 -6.01
C ASP A 63 6.26 20.14 -6.51
N HIS A 64 5.99 19.11 -5.71
CA HIS A 64 6.39 17.72 -5.95
C HIS A 64 5.20 16.79 -6.27
N LEU A 65 4.02 17.31 -6.62
CA LEU A 65 2.83 16.50 -6.91
C LEU A 65 3.05 15.48 -8.04
N ALA A 66 3.75 15.88 -9.12
CA ALA A 66 4.07 14.98 -10.24
C ALA A 66 5.03 13.84 -9.84
N GLU A 67 5.98 14.14 -8.96
CA GLU A 67 6.90 13.13 -8.41
C GLU A 67 6.15 12.16 -7.49
N LEU A 68 5.28 12.67 -6.62
CA LEU A 68 4.42 11.84 -5.76
C LEU A 68 3.49 10.92 -6.56
N LYS A 69 2.93 11.38 -7.68
CA LYS A 69 2.18 10.55 -8.64
C LYS A 69 3.06 9.42 -9.20
N THR A 70 4.30 9.75 -9.57
CA THR A 70 5.27 8.77 -10.09
C THR A 70 5.63 7.72 -9.04
N PHE A 71 5.81 8.12 -7.78
CA PHE A 71 6.05 7.20 -6.66
C PHE A 71 4.86 6.27 -6.42
N ALA A 72 3.64 6.82 -6.42
CA ALA A 72 2.41 6.04 -6.28
C ALA A 72 2.26 5.01 -7.40
N ALA A 73 2.46 5.40 -8.66
CA ALA A 73 2.39 4.51 -9.82
C ALA A 73 3.47 3.42 -9.79
N THR A 74 4.70 3.77 -9.37
CA THR A 74 5.78 2.80 -9.20
C THR A 74 5.43 1.78 -8.13
N ALA A 75 4.92 2.23 -6.98
CA ALA A 75 4.47 1.36 -5.91
C ALA A 75 3.27 0.48 -6.32
N ALA A 76 2.33 1.00 -7.11
CA ALA A 76 1.24 0.22 -7.69
C ALA A 76 1.77 -0.94 -8.56
N SER A 77 2.77 -0.66 -9.42
CA SER A 77 3.38 -1.71 -10.24
C SER A 77 4.06 -2.82 -9.41
N TRP A 78 4.64 -2.47 -8.26
CA TRP A 78 5.19 -3.43 -7.31
C TRP A 78 4.12 -4.24 -6.61
N ALA A 79 3.02 -3.60 -6.17
CA ALA A 79 1.90 -4.28 -5.55
C ALA A 79 1.24 -5.28 -6.50
N GLU A 80 1.18 -4.98 -7.80
CA GLU A 80 0.59 -5.86 -8.81
C GLU A 80 1.45 -7.10 -9.12
N ALA A 81 2.77 -6.98 -9.03
CA ALA A 81 3.70 -8.10 -9.20
C ALA A 81 3.87 -8.96 -7.94
N ALA A 82 3.55 -8.42 -6.77
CA ALA A 82 3.81 -9.08 -5.49
C ALA A 82 2.89 -10.29 -5.28
N ALA A 83 3.44 -11.36 -4.70
CA ALA A 83 2.65 -12.50 -4.26
C ALA A 83 1.75 -12.10 -3.08
N THR A 84 0.65 -12.81 -2.91
CA THR A 84 -0.23 -12.65 -1.75
C THR A 84 -0.20 -13.94 -0.94
N PRO A 85 0.17 -13.92 0.35
CA PRO A 85 0.74 -12.81 1.11
C PRO A 85 2.23 -12.55 0.82
N SER A 86 2.71 -11.30 0.93
CA SER A 86 4.15 -11.00 0.87
C SER A 86 4.52 -9.70 1.58
N ALA A 87 5.78 -9.61 2.01
CA ALA A 87 6.38 -8.40 2.56
C ALA A 87 6.49 -7.30 1.48
N GLU A 88 6.77 -7.69 0.24
CA GLU A 88 6.82 -6.81 -0.93
C GLU A 88 5.48 -6.10 -1.16
N LEU A 89 4.36 -6.82 -1.05
CA LEU A 89 3.03 -6.24 -1.15
C LEU A 89 2.80 -5.20 -0.04
N HIS A 90 3.22 -5.50 1.19
CA HIS A 90 3.07 -4.55 2.30
C HIS A 90 3.88 -3.27 2.08
N VAL A 91 5.16 -3.40 1.68
CA VAL A 91 6.02 -2.24 1.37
C VAL A 91 5.43 -1.39 0.26
N ALA A 92 5.00 -2.03 -0.85
CA ALA A 92 4.41 -1.34 -1.98
C ALA A 92 3.16 -0.54 -1.58
N VAL A 93 2.24 -1.16 -0.85
CA VAL A 93 1.00 -0.49 -0.41
C VAL A 93 1.28 0.64 0.58
N ALA A 94 2.22 0.46 1.51
CA ALA A 94 2.60 1.50 2.46
C ALA A 94 3.21 2.73 1.76
N ILE A 95 4.07 2.52 0.76
CA ILE A 95 4.67 3.59 -0.06
C ILE A 95 3.58 4.33 -0.85
N ARG A 96 2.69 3.61 -1.53
CA ARG A 96 1.62 4.23 -2.33
C ARG A 96 0.71 5.11 -1.47
N ARG A 97 0.31 4.60 -0.29
CA ARG A 97 -0.52 5.37 0.65
C ARG A 97 0.20 6.58 1.22
N ALA A 98 1.49 6.47 1.52
CA ALA A 98 2.29 7.60 1.98
C ALA A 98 2.30 8.73 0.94
N ALA A 99 2.48 8.39 -0.34
CA ALA A 99 2.40 9.35 -1.44
C ALA A 99 1.01 9.99 -1.54
N GLY A 100 -0.07 9.20 -1.41
CA GLY A 100 -1.45 9.73 -1.41
C GLY A 100 -1.80 10.64 -0.22
N GLU A 101 -1.23 10.38 0.96
CA GLU A 101 -1.40 11.26 2.14
C GLU A 101 -0.63 12.58 1.96
N LEU A 102 0.56 12.56 1.34
CA LEU A 102 1.31 13.79 0.99
C LEU A 102 0.59 14.60 -0.09
N ARG A 103 0.08 13.96 -1.15
CA ARG A 103 -0.76 14.64 -2.15
C ARG A 103 -2.01 15.24 -1.52
N GLY A 104 -2.68 14.48 -0.65
CA GLY A 104 -3.83 14.97 0.11
C GLY A 104 -3.50 16.13 1.05
N TYR A 105 -2.27 16.22 1.54
CA TYR A 105 -1.80 17.35 2.33
C TYR A 105 -1.66 18.63 1.48
N ALA A 106 -1.13 18.54 0.26
CA ALA A 106 -1.05 19.69 -0.64
C ALA A 106 -2.43 20.28 -0.94
N LEU A 107 -3.45 19.43 -1.10
CA LEU A 107 -4.84 19.85 -1.31
C LEU A 107 -5.51 20.41 -0.05
N ALA A 108 -5.23 19.82 1.10
CA ALA A 108 -5.82 20.19 2.38
C ALA A 108 -4.81 19.95 3.51
N PRO A 109 -4.00 20.97 3.86
CA PRO A 109 -2.95 20.84 4.87
C PRO A 109 -3.51 20.34 6.20
N SER A 110 -2.90 19.28 6.73
CA SER A 110 -3.32 18.64 7.97
C SER A 110 -2.18 17.83 8.59
N ASP A 111 -1.84 18.15 9.84
CA ASP A 111 -0.81 17.43 10.61
C ASP A 111 -1.12 15.93 10.77
N VAL A 112 -2.40 15.57 10.74
CA VAL A 112 -2.83 14.16 10.82
C VAL A 112 -2.33 13.39 9.60
N ARG A 113 -2.31 14.00 8.41
CA ARG A 113 -1.79 13.36 7.19
C ARG A 113 -0.28 13.17 7.28
N LEU A 114 0.45 14.20 7.72
CA LEU A 114 1.89 14.10 7.95
C LEU A 114 2.22 12.99 8.97
N MET A 115 1.48 12.91 10.08
CA MET A 115 1.66 11.85 11.07
C MET A 115 1.38 10.45 10.49
N ARG A 116 0.35 10.30 9.63
CA ARG A 116 0.06 9.02 8.97
C ARG A 116 1.16 8.64 8.00
N THR A 117 1.64 9.58 7.19
CA THR A 117 2.79 9.38 6.30
C THR A 117 4.01 8.91 7.11
N ARG A 118 4.33 9.52 8.26
CA ARG A 118 5.45 9.07 9.13
C ARG A 118 5.32 7.59 9.50
N ARG A 119 4.13 7.17 9.92
CA ARG A 119 3.86 5.79 10.33
C ARG A 119 3.97 4.81 9.16
N LEU A 120 3.44 5.19 7.99
CA LEU A 120 3.50 4.37 6.78
C LEU A 120 4.94 4.18 6.30
N LEU A 121 5.74 5.25 6.24
CA LEU A 121 7.14 5.19 5.84
C LEU A 121 7.99 4.38 6.83
N ALA A 122 7.74 4.53 8.14
CA ALA A 122 8.41 3.71 9.16
C ALA A 122 8.07 2.22 9.02
N ALA A 123 6.80 1.87 8.77
CA ALA A 123 6.38 0.49 8.55
C ALA A 123 6.99 -0.09 7.26
N ALA A 124 7.00 0.68 6.17
CA ALA A 124 7.62 0.30 4.91
C ALA A 124 9.12 0.02 5.08
N ARG A 125 9.85 0.92 5.78
CA ARG A 125 11.28 0.76 6.06
C ARG A 125 11.55 -0.47 6.91
N SER A 126 10.85 -0.61 8.05
CA SER A 126 11.04 -1.76 8.94
C SER A 126 10.82 -3.09 8.22
N THR A 127 9.82 -3.14 7.33
CA THR A 127 9.53 -4.33 6.54
C THR A 127 10.63 -4.57 5.51
N LEU A 128 11.05 -3.52 4.78
CA LEU A 128 12.08 -3.58 3.74
C LEU A 128 13.44 -4.04 4.27
N ASP A 129 13.82 -3.61 5.47
CA ASP A 129 15.05 -4.03 6.14
C ASP A 129 14.94 -5.45 6.73
N GLY A 130 13.73 -5.86 7.12
CA GLY A 130 13.42 -7.24 7.53
C GLY A 130 13.55 -8.27 6.40
N VAL A 131 13.36 -7.89 5.13
CA VAL A 131 13.49 -8.82 3.98
C VAL A 131 14.94 -9.26 3.71
N GLY A 132 15.94 -8.65 4.36
CA GLY A 132 17.37 -8.98 4.21
C GLY A 132 17.95 -9.89 5.29
N GLY A 133 17.20 -10.18 6.36
CA GLY A 133 17.61 -11.08 7.45
C GLY A 133 17.00 -12.47 7.26
N ASP A 134 17.81 -13.49 7.52
CA ASP A 134 17.48 -14.92 7.45
C ASP A 134 16.01 -15.25 7.77
N SER A 135 15.39 -16.01 6.87
CA SER A 135 14.19 -16.83 7.08
C SER A 135 13.14 -16.31 8.07
N VAL A 136 12.18 -15.54 7.56
CA VAL A 136 10.79 -15.67 8.03
C VAL A 136 9.97 -16.30 6.92
N SER A 137 10.21 -17.61 6.71
CA SER A 137 9.16 -18.54 6.33
C SER A 137 8.15 -18.58 7.48
N GLY A 138 7.36 -17.53 7.58
CA GLY A 138 6.34 -17.37 8.59
C GLY A 138 5.04 -17.08 7.89
N GLU A 139 4.49 -18.06 7.17
CA GLU A 139 3.06 -18.14 6.84
C GLU A 139 2.25 -18.26 8.14
N GLY A 140 2.37 -17.26 9.01
CA GLY A 140 1.57 -17.11 10.19
C GLY A 140 0.20 -16.54 9.79
N PRO A 141 -0.88 -16.88 10.50
CA PRO A 141 -2.23 -16.38 10.23
C PRO A 141 -2.33 -14.84 10.09
N GLY A 142 -1.42 -14.10 10.73
CA GLY A 142 -1.31 -12.65 10.62
C GLY A 142 -0.99 -12.15 9.20
N LEU A 143 -0.06 -12.81 8.49
CA LEU A 143 0.40 -12.33 7.17
C LEU A 143 -0.68 -12.44 6.08
N ALA A 144 -1.55 -13.44 6.14
CA ALA A 144 -2.63 -13.57 5.16
C ALA A 144 -3.77 -12.58 5.38
N VAL A 145 -4.15 -12.34 6.64
CA VAL A 145 -5.12 -11.29 6.96
C VAL A 145 -4.56 -9.92 6.57
N ASP A 146 -3.28 -9.68 6.86
CA ASP A 146 -2.59 -8.45 6.47
C ASP A 146 -2.48 -8.32 4.95
N ALA A 147 -2.32 -9.41 4.20
CA ALA A 147 -2.26 -9.36 2.75
C ALA A 147 -3.61 -9.04 2.09
N VAL A 148 -4.72 -9.59 2.59
CA VAL A 148 -6.07 -9.17 2.15
C VAL A 148 -6.26 -7.70 2.43
N ARG A 149 -5.90 -7.26 3.64
CA ARG A 149 -5.98 -5.86 4.03
C ARG A 149 -5.15 -4.97 3.11
N ASN A 150 -3.90 -5.34 2.83
CA ASN A 150 -3.03 -4.61 1.92
C ASN A 150 -3.66 -4.54 0.52
N ARG A 151 -4.32 -5.61 0.05
CA ARG A 151 -4.97 -5.61 -1.26
C ARG A 151 -6.20 -4.70 -1.33
N ILE A 152 -7.04 -4.75 -0.30
CA ILE A 152 -8.17 -3.83 -0.15
C ILE A 152 -7.66 -2.39 -0.08
N ASP A 153 -6.63 -2.14 0.72
CA ASP A 153 -6.02 -0.83 0.88
C ASP A 153 -5.43 -0.33 -0.46
N ASN A 154 -4.83 -1.21 -1.28
CA ASN A 154 -4.34 -0.84 -2.61
C ASN A 154 -5.48 -0.42 -3.56
N LEU A 155 -6.60 -1.16 -3.56
CA LEU A 155 -7.75 -0.82 -4.40
C LEU A 155 -8.42 0.48 -3.93
N GLN A 156 -8.60 0.65 -2.62
CA GLN A 156 -9.12 1.89 -2.05
C GLN A 156 -8.23 3.08 -2.40
N GLN A 157 -6.91 2.89 -2.34
CA GLN A 157 -5.93 3.91 -2.70
C GLN A 157 -6.03 4.29 -4.18
N SER A 158 -6.18 3.32 -5.10
CA SER A 158 -6.47 3.59 -6.52
C SER A 158 -7.73 4.44 -6.73
N HIS A 159 -8.81 4.14 -6.00
CA HIS A 159 -10.03 4.95 -6.09
C HIS A 159 -9.83 6.37 -5.54
N GLN A 160 -9.11 6.51 -4.43
CA GLN A 160 -8.80 7.81 -3.83
C GLN A 160 -7.90 8.66 -4.73
N GLU A 161 -6.93 8.04 -5.41
CA GLU A 161 -6.06 8.74 -6.37
C GLU A 161 -6.86 9.35 -7.52
N ARG A 162 -7.83 8.62 -8.08
CA ARG A 162 -8.71 9.16 -9.14
C ARG A 162 -9.54 10.35 -8.67
N ILE A 163 -10.02 10.32 -7.43
CA ILE A 163 -10.77 11.45 -6.85
C ILE A 163 -9.82 12.63 -6.64
N GLN A 164 -8.63 12.37 -6.10
CA GLN A 164 -7.61 13.42 -5.91
C GLN A 164 -7.16 14.03 -7.24
N GLU A 165 -7.01 13.24 -8.30
CA GLU A 165 -6.69 13.75 -9.64
C GLU A 165 -7.76 14.71 -10.15
N VAL A 166 -9.04 14.35 -10.01
CA VAL A 166 -10.14 15.26 -10.37
C VAL A 166 -10.10 16.54 -9.53
N ASP A 167 -9.84 16.44 -8.22
CA ASP A 167 -9.76 17.61 -7.34
C ASP A 167 -8.54 18.50 -7.63
N GLU A 168 -7.42 17.92 -8.05
CA GLU A 168 -6.23 18.62 -8.52
C GLU A 168 -6.51 19.35 -9.84
N ASP A 169 -7.09 18.66 -10.84
CA ASP A 169 -7.43 19.22 -12.15
C ASP A 169 -8.44 20.38 -12.06
N LEU A 170 -9.29 20.40 -11.03
CA LEU A 170 -10.26 21.48 -10.79
C LEU A 170 -9.65 22.74 -10.15
N ARG A 171 -8.42 22.66 -9.65
CA ARG A 171 -7.72 23.74 -8.93
C ARG A 171 -6.58 24.36 -9.73
N ASP A 172 -6.14 23.71 -10.80
CA ASP A 172 -5.23 24.25 -11.82
C ASP A 172 -5.95 25.18 -12.81
#